data_AF-A0A6B2T5L0-F1
#
_entry.id   AF-A0A6B2T5L0-F1
#
_cell.length_a   1.000
_cell.length_b   1.000
_cell.length_c   1.000
_cell.angle_alpha   90.00
_cell.angle_beta   90.00
_cell.angle_gamma   90.00
#
_symmetry.space_group_name_H-M   'P 1'
#
loop_
_entity.id
_entity.type
_entity.pdbx_description
1 polymer ?
#
loop_
_entity_poly.entity_id
_entity_poly.type
_entity_poly.pdbx_seq_one_letter_code
_entity_poly.pdbx_strand_id
1 'polypeptide(L)'
;AGVPAVAAAHGAFVELIDDGVTGLLHRPGDATSLASCLRRVATDPAANREMGRAARRRYERGFSPAVGLERLEEGYRSAIAGRSGDGESPSPTGRASTGSRWGTRASRYGGTR
;
A
#
# COMPACT_ATOMS: atom_id res chain seq x y z
N ALA A 1 -10.15 -20.13 -6.39
CA ALA A 1 -10.41 -18.72 -6.76
C ALA A 1 -10.26 -18.58 -8.27
N GLY A 2 -11.19 -17.86 -8.93
CA GLY A 2 -11.19 -17.63 -10.39
C GLY A 2 -12.03 -16.42 -10.81
N VAL A 3 -12.31 -15.53 -9.84
CA VAL A 3 -13.07 -14.30 -10.07
C VAL A 3 -12.04 -13.17 -10.17
N PRO A 4 -12.04 -12.39 -11.26
CA PRO A 4 -11.10 -11.28 -11.44
C PRO A 4 -11.42 -10.15 -10.45
N ALA A 5 -10.38 -9.57 -9.84
CA ALA A 5 -10.54 -8.39 -9.01
C ALA A 5 -10.71 -7.15 -9.90
N VAL A 6 -11.67 -6.29 -9.55
CA VAL A 6 -11.83 -4.95 -10.13
C VAL A 6 -11.66 -3.96 -8.98
N ALA A 7 -10.67 -3.06 -9.09
CA ALA A 7 -10.36 -2.10 -8.03
C ALA A 7 -10.09 -0.71 -8.60
N ALA A 8 -10.26 0.33 -7.78
CA ALA A 8 -9.86 1.68 -8.15
C ALA A 8 -8.33 1.80 -8.11
N ALA A 9 -7.73 2.45 -9.12
CA ALA A 9 -6.30 2.67 -9.27
C ALA A 9 -5.74 3.66 -8.22
N HIS A 10 -5.70 3.27 -6.96
CA HIS A 10 -5.20 4.06 -5.85
C HIS A 10 -4.71 3.16 -4.70
N GLY A 11 -3.86 3.71 -3.82
CA GLY A 11 -3.33 3.01 -2.65
C GLY A 11 -2.59 1.73 -3.03
N ALA A 12 -2.71 0.69 -2.20
CA ALA A 12 -2.01 -0.57 -2.41
C ALA A 12 -2.43 -1.32 -3.70
N PHE A 13 -3.58 -0.99 -4.30
CA PHE A 13 -4.08 -1.72 -5.48
C PHE A 13 -3.22 -1.52 -6.72
N VAL A 14 -2.57 -0.36 -6.88
CA VAL A 14 -1.66 -0.13 -8.02
C VAL A 14 -0.37 -0.96 -7.92
N GLU A 15 -0.02 -1.42 -6.71
CA GLU A 15 1.13 -2.30 -6.48
C GLU A 15 0.73 -3.78 -6.51
N LEU A 16 -0.49 -4.10 -6.06
CA LEU A 16 -0.99 -5.47 -5.98
C LEU A 16 -1.47 -6.00 -7.33
N ILE A 17 -2.11 -5.15 -8.14
CA ILE A 17 -2.78 -5.54 -9.39
C ILE A 17 -1.97 -5.06 -10.59
N ASP A 18 -1.58 -6.02 -11.43
CA ASP A 18 -1.19 -5.78 -12.82
C ASP A 18 -2.44 -5.74 -13.71
N ASP A 19 -2.73 -4.58 -14.29
CA ASP A 19 -3.97 -4.28 -15.01
C ASP A 19 -4.11 -5.12 -16.29
N GLY A 20 -5.26 -5.75 -16.44
CA GLY A 20 -5.56 -6.69 -17.53
C GLY A 20 -4.90 -8.06 -17.38
N VAL A 21 -3.95 -8.24 -16.45
CA VAL A 21 -3.20 -9.50 -16.27
C VAL A 21 -3.64 -10.25 -15.02
N THR A 22 -3.69 -9.57 -13.87
CA THR A 22 -4.06 -10.17 -12.57
C THR A 22 -5.36 -9.60 -12.00
N GLY A 23 -5.90 -8.57 -12.64
CA GLY A 23 -7.13 -7.88 -12.27
C GLY A 23 -7.39 -6.75 -13.25
N LEU A 24 -8.34 -5.89 -12.93
CA LEU A 24 -8.63 -4.68 -13.68
C LEU A 24 -8.60 -3.47 -12.74
N LEU A 25 -8.00 -2.39 -13.21
CA LEU A 25 -7.97 -1.11 -12.52
C LEU A 25 -8.86 -0.09 -13.22
N HIS A 26 -9.75 0.56 -12.47
CA HIS A 26 -10.55 1.67 -12.96
C HIS A 26 -10.09 3.00 -12.36
N ARG A 27 -10.43 4.12 -13.01
CA ARG A 27 -10.12 5.45 -12.47
C ARG A 27 -10.98 5.75 -11.23
N PRO A 28 -10.39 6.25 -10.12
CA PRO A 28 -11.17 6.65 -8.96
C PRO A 28 -12.22 7.73 -9.30
N GLY A 29 -13.45 7.57 -8.81
CA GLY A 29 -14.56 8.50 -9.06
C GLY A 29 -15.16 8.45 -10.47
N ASP A 30 -14.64 7.63 -11.38
CA ASP A 30 -15.11 7.50 -12.76
C ASP A 30 -16.00 6.25 -12.92
N ALA A 31 -17.32 6.47 -12.87
CA ALA A 31 -18.31 5.40 -13.02
C ALA A 31 -18.26 4.74 -14.42
N THR A 32 -17.91 5.50 -15.46
CA THR A 32 -17.80 4.96 -16.83
C THR A 32 -16.62 3.99 -16.94
N SER A 33 -15.49 4.33 -16.31
CA SER A 33 -14.32 3.46 -16.23
C SER A 33 -14.62 2.17 -15.48
N LEU A 34 -15.32 2.25 -14.33
CA LEU A 34 -15.76 1.06 -13.58
C LEU A 34 -16.70 0.19 -14.43
N ALA A 35 -17.71 0.79 -15.05
CA ALA A 35 -18.67 0.07 -15.89
C ALA A 35 -17.99 -0.65 -17.06
N SER A 36 -16.93 -0.06 -17.63
CA SER A 36 -16.11 -0.70 -18.67
C SER A 36 -15.43 -1.98 -18.16
N CYS A 37 -14.82 -1.93 -16.99
CA CYS A 37 -14.17 -3.09 -16.37
C CYS A 37 -15.19 -4.20 -16.08
N LEU A 38 -16.35 -3.85 -15.51
CA LEU A 38 -17.42 -4.81 -15.22
C LEU A 38 -17.97 -5.47 -16.49
N ARG A 39 -18.14 -4.71 -17.57
CA ARG A 39 -18.55 -5.28 -18.87
C ARG A 39 -17.52 -6.29 -19.38
N ARG A 40 -16.22 -5.96 -19.33
CA ARG A 40 -15.15 -6.87 -19.74
C ARG A 40 -15.21 -8.19 -18.97
N VAL A 41 -15.41 -8.11 -17.65
CA VAL A 41 -15.57 -9.30 -16.79
C VAL A 41 -16.83 -10.09 -17.18
N ALA A 42 -17.94 -9.43 -17.47
CA ALA A 42 -19.20 -10.11 -17.82
C ALA A 42 -19.13 -10.84 -19.17
N THR A 43 -18.33 -10.35 -20.12
CA THR A 43 -18.33 -10.87 -21.51
C THR A 43 -17.30 -11.97 -21.78
N ASP A 44 -16.27 -12.14 -20.95
CA ASP A 44 -15.20 -13.12 -21.22
C ASP A 44 -14.82 -13.98 -19.99
N PRO A 45 -15.58 -15.05 -19.73
CA PRO A 45 -15.28 -15.98 -18.65
C PRO A 45 -13.93 -16.72 -18.79
N ALA A 46 -13.41 -16.87 -20.03
CA ALA A 46 -12.14 -17.56 -20.26
C ALA A 46 -10.97 -16.68 -19.84
N ALA A 47 -10.97 -15.40 -20.26
CA ALA A 47 -9.99 -14.42 -19.81
C ALA A 47 -10.03 -14.24 -18.28
N ASN A 48 -11.22 -14.23 -17.68
CA ASN A 48 -11.37 -14.14 -16.23
C ASN A 48 -10.67 -15.28 -15.48
N ARG A 49 -10.79 -16.51 -15.98
CA ARG A 49 -10.12 -17.67 -15.39
C ARG A 49 -8.60 -17.54 -15.49
N GLU A 50 -8.07 -17.10 -16.62
CA GLU A 50 -6.63 -16.91 -16.76
C GLU A 50 -6.12 -15.78 -15.88
N MET A 51 -6.85 -14.67 -15.82
CA MET A 51 -6.55 -13.55 -14.93
C MET A 51 -6.51 -13.98 -13.46
N GLY A 52 -7.50 -14.78 -13.02
CA GLY A 52 -7.53 -15.36 -11.68
C GLY A 52 -6.34 -16.29 -11.39
N ARG A 53 -5.93 -17.12 -12.37
CA ARG A 53 -4.73 -17.96 -12.23
C ARG A 53 -3.46 -17.11 -12.16
N ALA A 54 -3.34 -16.08 -12.99
CA ALA A 54 -2.21 -15.15 -12.95
C ALA A 54 -2.12 -14.43 -11.60
N ALA A 55 -3.25 -13.94 -11.09
CA ALA A 55 -3.34 -13.33 -9.76
C ALA A 55 -2.90 -14.31 -8.66
N ARG A 56 -3.35 -15.56 -8.73
CA ARG A 56 -2.96 -16.59 -7.77
C ARG A 56 -1.45 -16.85 -7.79
N ARG A 57 -0.86 -17.00 -8.98
CA ARG A 57 0.59 -17.17 -9.14
C ARG A 57 1.37 -15.97 -8.57
N ARG A 58 0.88 -14.74 -8.77
CA ARG A 58 1.49 -13.53 -8.21
C ARG A 58 1.42 -13.53 -6.67
N TYR A 59 0.27 -13.86 -6.11
CA TYR A 59 0.08 -14.00 -4.67
C TYR A 59 1.06 -15.01 -4.06
N GLU A 60 1.13 -16.21 -4.63
CA GLU A 60 1.99 -17.28 -4.10
C GLU A 60 3.47 -16.89 -4.06
N ARG A 61 3.95 -16.19 -5.10
CA ARG A 61 5.35 -15.74 -5.18
C ARG A 61 5.70 -14.56 -4.29
N GLY A 62 4.75 -13.65 -4.03
CA GLY A 62 5.07 -12.32 -3.50
C GLY A 62 4.39 -11.95 -2.19
N PHE A 63 3.24 -12.54 -1.90
CA PHE A 63 2.30 -12.06 -0.88
C PHE A 63 1.71 -13.19 -0.03
N SER A 64 2.22 -14.42 -0.16
CA SER A 64 1.80 -15.52 0.69
C SER A 64 2.32 -15.31 2.13
N PRO A 65 1.64 -15.85 3.15
CA PRO A 65 2.09 -15.75 4.54
C PRO A 65 3.53 -16.26 4.75
N ALA A 66 3.91 -17.34 4.06
CA ALA A 66 5.27 -17.87 4.11
C ALA A 66 6.31 -16.86 3.60
N VAL A 67 6.06 -16.26 2.43
CA VAL A 67 6.93 -15.20 1.87
C VAL A 67 6.96 -13.97 2.77
N GLY A 68 5.81 -13.59 3.34
CA GLY A 68 5.73 -12.48 4.29
C GLY A 68 6.55 -12.72 5.57
N LEU A 69 6.46 -13.92 6.13
CA LEU A 69 7.22 -14.32 7.33
C LEU A 69 8.73 -14.30 7.06
N GLU A 70 9.16 -14.89 5.94
CA GLU A 70 10.58 -14.91 5.56
C GLU A 70 11.16 -13.48 5.44
N ARG A 71 10.43 -12.58 4.77
CA ARG A 71 10.84 -11.17 4.64
C ARG A 71 10.86 -10.44 5.98
N LEU A 72 9.91 -10.74 6.86
CA LEU A 72 9.84 -10.15 8.19
C LEU A 72 11.01 -10.59 9.06
N GLU A 73 11.33 -11.89 9.08
CA GLU A 73 12.47 -12.45 9.79
C GLU A 73 13.80 -11.86 9.30
N GLU A 74 13.97 -11.74 7.98
CA GLU A 74 15.15 -11.12 7.39
C GLU A 74 15.29 -9.64 7.80
N GLY A 75 14.17 -8.90 7.78
CA GLY A 75 14.14 -7.52 8.28
C GLY A 75 14.59 -7.40 9.73
N TYR A 76 14.13 -8.29 10.61
CA TYR A 76 14.58 -8.33 12.00
C TYR A 76 16.06 -8.70 12.14
N ARG A 77 16.53 -9.72 11.39
CA ARG A 77 17.94 -10.15 11.40
C ARG A 77 18.87 -9.01 11.00
N SER A 78 18.54 -8.33 9.90
CA SER A 78 19.27 -7.16 9.41
C SER A 78 19.29 -6.02 10.44
N ALA A 79 18.15 -5.72 11.07
CA ALA A 79 18.06 -4.67 12.08
C ALA A 79 18.84 -4.99 13.37
N ILE A 80 18.93 -6.27 13.77
CA ILE A 80 19.73 -6.71 14.92
C ILE A 80 21.22 -6.60 14.59
N ALA A 81 21.65 -7.09 13.41
CA ALA A 81 23.04 -7.05 12.98
C ALA A 81 23.57 -5.61 12.86
N GLY A 82 22.73 -4.67 12.35
CA GLY A 82 23.09 -3.26 12.26
C GLY A 82 23.32 -2.57 13.61
N ARG A 83 22.63 -3.01 14.68
CA ARG A 83 22.84 -2.46 16.04
C ARG A 83 24.12 -2.96 16.71
N SER A 84 24.68 -4.08 16.26
CA SER A 84 25.93 -4.63 16.82
C SER A 84 27.19 -3.95 16.28
N GLY A 85 27.07 -3.08 15.27
CA GLY A 85 28.17 -2.28 14.71
C GLY A 85 28.31 -0.87 15.29
N ASP A 86 27.25 -0.30 15.87
CA ASP A 86 27.23 1.06 16.43
C ASP A 86 27.15 1.01 17.96
N GLY A 87 28.23 0.51 18.57
CA GLY A 87 28.43 0.51 20.02
C GLY A 87 28.71 1.89 20.62
N GLU A 88 27.87 2.88 20.32
CA GLU A 88 27.82 4.15 21.05
C GLU A 88 26.35 4.45 21.37
N SER A 89 25.89 3.97 22.54
CA SER A 89 24.61 4.39 23.10
C SER A 89 24.70 5.87 23.49
N PRO A 90 23.84 6.78 22.99
CA PRO A 90 23.69 8.06 23.63
C PRO A 90 23.08 7.83 25.01
N SER A 91 23.90 8.01 26.04
CA SER A 91 23.49 7.98 27.44
C SER A 91 22.32 8.93 27.68
N PRO A 92 21.23 8.52 28.36
CA PRO A 92 20.15 9.43 28.71
C PRO A 92 20.54 10.22 29.96
N THR A 93 21.31 11.28 29.79
CA THR A 93 21.62 12.23 30.88
C THR A 93 21.08 13.61 30.57
N GLY A 94 20.12 14.06 31.38
CA GLY A 94 19.89 15.47 31.65
C GLY A 94 18.44 15.96 31.45
N ARG A 95 17.64 15.92 32.52
CA ARG A 95 16.47 16.80 32.69
C ARG A 95 16.89 18.27 32.60
N ALA A 96 16.20 19.05 31.78
CA ALA A 96 15.94 20.49 31.99
C ALA A 96 14.70 20.88 31.16
N SER A 97 13.52 20.90 31.79
CA SER A 97 12.78 22.11 32.17
C SER A 97 12.27 22.97 31.00
N THR A 98 10.99 22.78 30.71
CA THR A 98 9.96 23.83 30.50
C THR A 98 10.25 24.96 29.51
N GLY A 99 9.51 24.95 28.39
CA GLY A 99 9.43 26.09 27.47
C GLY A 99 8.51 25.82 26.29
N SER A 100 7.23 25.55 26.54
CA SER A 100 6.21 25.40 25.50
C SER A 100 6.07 26.70 24.70
N ARG A 101 6.66 26.75 23.51
CA ARG A 101 6.58 27.87 22.57
C ARG A 101 5.72 27.45 21.37
N TRP A 102 4.42 27.21 21.61
CA TRP A 102 3.46 27.09 20.52
C TRP A 102 2.93 28.47 20.18
N GLY A 103 3.40 28.99 19.04
CA GLY A 103 2.98 30.26 18.49
C GLY A 103 1.56 30.20 17.94
N THR A 104 0.71 31.11 18.39
CA THR A 104 -0.60 31.38 17.80
C THR A 104 -0.40 32.00 16.43
N ARG A 105 -0.75 31.29 15.36
CA ARG A 105 -0.92 31.86 14.01
C ARG A 105 -2.30 31.49 13.46
N ALA A 106 -3.26 32.38 13.68
CA ALA A 106 -4.47 32.53 12.86
C ALA A 106 -4.67 34.04 12.70
N SER A 107 -3.98 34.63 11.71
CA SER A 107 -4.53 34.95 10.39
C SER A 107 -5.87 35.68 10.47
N ARG A 108 -5.74 37.01 10.37
CA ARG A 108 -6.80 37.95 10.00
C ARG A 108 -7.42 37.54 8.67
N TYR A 109 -8.74 37.37 8.65
CA TYR A 109 -9.55 37.66 7.47
C TYR A 109 -10.74 38.49 7.94
N GLY A 110 -10.67 39.79 7.66
CA GLY A 110 -11.81 40.68 7.59
C GLY A 110 -11.92 41.18 6.15
N GLY A 111 -13.14 41.26 5.61
CA GLY A 111 -13.36 41.90 4.31
C GLY A 111 -14.65 41.50 3.61
N THR A 112 -15.73 42.18 3.98
CA THR A 112 -17.03 42.30 3.32
C THR A 112 -16.97 42.61 1.81
N ARG A 113 -17.88 42.02 1.02
CA ARG A 113 -19.02 42.68 0.36
C ARG A 113 -19.85 41.67 -0.43
#